data_AF-A0A974VNV2-F1
#
_entry.id   AF-A0A974VNV2-F1
#
_cell.length_a   1.000
_cell.length_b   1.000
_cell.length_c   1.000
_cell.angle_alpha   90.00
_cell.angle_beta   90.00
_cell.angle_gamma   90.00
#
_symmetry.space_group_name_H-M   'P 1'
#
loop_
_entity.id
_entity.type
_entity.pdbx_description
1 polymer ?
#
loop_
_entity_poly.entity_id
_entity_poly.type
_entity_poly.pdbx_seq_one_letter_code
_entity_poly.pdbx_strand_id
1 'polypeptide(L)'
;MNNIKRASTLVWVISCLLSTVLTGAIFLFLVDQDRWGPEDFSSGFTVSEISPNIETEHFIKTLQDVANYNGLNVYKLTPSSNNDVRSTDYYLFEGNPSKTLGDLNSQFFPTFTGVYSAALYDTSALKRAQLTGTYLVQGTSAETRSITSSLKEAGVETREVSAHPGYLLWVFFVIGSGWGVAIASLVLALLLALCQLQSIRLSVVAIRVSTGESKTRVQLFELLILAVPVFVPFIASTRFILSYSLLVSAGYRLLSIGAIAFQQFIVLAVLLLISRVAVILFETRQSLGELIKGKCPETILSFLSALLVVVAALGASATASYTLKQIQNYKAERQSDEVRLNQPDLVQPDWVMLCRVAKQTVSKSLWQCVHRASKNWGQLSS
;
A
#
# COMPACT_ATOMS: atom_id res chain seq x y z
N MET A 1 -39.93 -11.77 5.25
CA MET A 1 -38.78 -11.94 6.17
C MET A 1 -37.52 -12.54 5.53
N ASN A 2 -37.61 -13.52 4.61
CA ASN A 2 -36.42 -14.16 4.01
C ASN A 2 -35.52 -13.23 3.17
N ASN A 3 -36.08 -12.25 2.45
CA ASN A 3 -35.28 -11.37 1.59
C ASN A 3 -34.38 -10.39 2.38
N ILE A 4 -34.84 -9.87 3.52
CA ILE A 4 -34.02 -9.01 4.40
C ILE A 4 -32.84 -9.80 4.96
N LYS A 5 -33.09 -11.03 5.43
CA LYS A 5 -32.02 -11.91 5.93
C LYS A 5 -30.98 -12.18 4.85
N ARG A 6 -31.41 -12.59 3.65
CA ARG A 6 -30.52 -12.84 2.50
C ARG A 6 -29.68 -11.62 2.12
N ALA A 7 -30.31 -10.44 1.98
CA ALA A 7 -29.59 -9.21 1.64
C ALA A 7 -28.59 -8.80 2.73
N SER A 8 -28.96 -8.95 4.01
CA SER A 8 -28.05 -8.69 5.13
C SER A 8 -26.87 -9.66 5.15
N THR A 9 -27.11 -10.95 4.95
CA THR A 9 -26.04 -11.97 4.83
C THR A 9 -25.10 -11.64 3.67
N LEU A 10 -25.62 -11.17 2.54
CA LEU A 10 -24.80 -10.81 1.39
C LEU A 10 -23.90 -9.60 1.68
N VAL A 11 -24.38 -8.57 2.40
CA VAL A 11 -23.53 -7.47 2.87
C VAL A 11 -22.42 -8.00 3.78
N TRP A 12 -22.75 -8.84 4.77
CA TRP A 12 -21.76 -9.46 5.66
C TRP A 12 -20.68 -10.23 4.89
N VAL A 13 -21.07 -11.08 3.95
CA VAL A 13 -20.14 -11.89 3.15
C VAL A 13 -19.21 -11.00 2.34
N ILE A 14 -19.74 -10.00 1.63
CA ILE A 14 -18.92 -9.09 0.82
C ILE A 14 -18.01 -8.25 1.70
N SER A 15 -18.48 -7.75 2.84
CA SER A 15 -17.65 -6.99 3.78
C SER A 15 -16.53 -7.83 4.38
N CYS A 16 -16.78 -9.10 4.72
CA CYS A 16 -15.74 -10.03 5.18
C CYS A 16 -14.71 -10.33 4.06
N LEU A 17 -15.16 -10.53 2.83
CA LEU A 17 -14.27 -10.75 1.69
C LEU A 17 -13.42 -9.50 1.40
N LEU A 18 -14.03 -8.32 1.37
CA LEU A 18 -13.33 -7.05 1.19
C LEU A 18 -12.28 -6.83 2.29
N SER A 19 -12.66 -7.04 3.55
CA SER A 19 -11.76 -6.96 4.71
C SER A 19 -10.58 -7.93 4.58
N THR A 20 -10.83 -9.18 4.17
CA THR A 20 -9.77 -10.19 3.97
C THR A 20 -8.80 -9.79 2.84
N VAL A 21 -9.33 -9.32 1.71
CA VAL A 21 -8.52 -8.86 0.57
C VAL A 21 -7.70 -7.63 0.93
N LEU A 22 -8.29 -6.67 1.65
CA LEU A 22 -7.58 -5.50 2.16
C LEU A 22 -6.48 -5.91 3.13
N THR A 23 -6.75 -6.84 4.06
CA THR A 23 -5.73 -7.35 4.99
C THR A 23 -4.56 -8.00 4.26
N GLY A 24 -4.83 -8.88 3.30
CA GLY A 24 -3.78 -9.51 2.50
C GLY A 24 -2.95 -8.50 1.71
N ALA A 25 -3.61 -7.51 1.09
CA ALA A 25 -2.94 -6.45 0.35
C ALA A 25 -2.10 -5.54 1.27
N ILE A 26 -2.61 -5.13 2.43
CA ILE A 26 -1.84 -4.35 3.42
C ILE A 26 -0.62 -5.15 3.88
N PHE A 27 -0.81 -6.42 4.23
CA PHE A 27 0.27 -7.26 4.73
C PHE A 27 1.40 -7.35 3.70
N LEU A 28 1.09 -7.68 2.45
CA LEU A 28 2.07 -7.74 1.36
C LEU A 28 2.72 -6.39 1.08
N PHE A 29 1.95 -5.31 1.15
CA PHE A 29 2.48 -3.96 1.01
C PHE A 29 3.51 -3.64 2.09
N LEU A 30 3.20 -3.90 3.35
CA LEU A 30 4.11 -3.63 4.47
C LEU A 30 5.37 -4.49 4.40
N VAL A 31 5.25 -5.74 3.94
CA VAL A 31 6.41 -6.60 3.63
C VAL A 31 7.26 -5.99 2.52
N ASP A 32 6.67 -5.56 1.40
CA ASP A 32 7.43 -4.95 0.31
C ASP A 32 8.07 -3.62 0.73
N GLN A 33 7.45 -2.85 1.63
CA GLN A 33 8.03 -1.62 2.16
C GLN A 33 9.34 -1.86 2.92
N ASP A 34 9.56 -3.02 3.54
CA ASP A 34 10.83 -3.34 4.21
C ASP A 34 12.02 -3.34 3.22
N ARG A 35 11.76 -3.61 1.93
CA ARG A 35 12.76 -3.50 0.87
C ARG A 35 13.18 -2.06 0.58
N TRP A 36 12.27 -1.11 0.77
CA TRP A 36 12.47 0.30 0.39
C TRP A 36 12.99 1.17 1.53
N GLY A 37 12.95 0.63 2.76
CA GLY A 37 13.53 1.25 3.93
C GLY A 37 12.60 1.23 5.14
N PRO A 38 13.08 1.75 6.27
CA PRO A 38 12.35 1.68 7.53
C PRO A 38 11.23 2.71 7.63
N GLU A 39 10.28 2.46 8.54
CA GLU A 39 9.33 3.49 8.97
C GLU A 39 10.06 4.65 9.67
N ASP A 40 9.45 5.84 9.70
CA ASP A 40 9.96 7.10 10.29
C ASP A 40 11.12 7.84 9.60
N PHE A 41 11.59 7.36 8.45
CA PHE A 41 12.54 8.11 7.62
C PHE A 41 11.80 8.96 6.58
N SER A 42 11.80 10.28 6.79
CA SER A 42 11.22 11.23 5.83
C SER A 42 12.26 11.82 4.86
N SER A 43 13.54 11.67 5.20
CA SER A 43 14.63 12.23 4.41
C SER A 43 15.92 11.43 4.61
N GLY A 44 16.83 11.61 3.67
CA GLY A 44 18.16 11.02 3.69
C GLY A 44 19.07 11.74 2.72
N PHE A 45 20.25 11.21 2.53
CA PHE A 45 21.20 11.70 1.56
C PHE A 45 21.97 10.55 0.94
N THR A 46 22.52 10.79 -0.25
CA THR A 46 23.42 9.85 -0.92
C THR A 46 24.79 10.48 -0.98
N VAL A 47 25.81 9.70 -0.59
CA VAL A 47 27.22 10.02 -0.81
C VAL A 47 27.62 9.40 -2.14
N SER A 48 27.86 10.24 -3.15
CA SER A 48 28.24 9.77 -4.50
C SER A 48 29.73 9.49 -4.60
N GLU A 49 30.54 10.36 -4.00
CA GLU A 49 32.00 10.28 -4.05
C GLU A 49 32.61 10.74 -2.73
N ILE A 50 33.70 10.08 -2.34
CA ILE A 50 34.52 10.46 -1.19
C ILE A 50 35.94 10.62 -1.70
N SER A 51 36.52 11.81 -1.48
CA SER A 51 37.88 12.11 -1.89
C SER A 51 38.85 11.04 -1.36
N PRO A 52 39.82 10.57 -2.18
CA PRO A 52 40.81 9.58 -1.75
C PRO A 52 41.63 10.06 -0.54
N ASN A 53 41.73 11.37 -0.33
CA ASN A 53 42.47 11.99 0.78
C ASN A 53 41.73 11.93 2.13
N ILE A 54 40.43 11.62 2.14
CA ILE A 54 39.66 11.49 3.37
C ILE A 54 39.82 10.05 3.87
N GLU A 55 40.36 9.87 5.06
CA GLU A 55 40.46 8.57 5.72
C GLU A 55 39.08 8.08 6.20
N THR A 56 38.88 6.76 6.23
CA THR A 56 37.61 6.13 6.64
C THR A 56 37.21 6.53 8.05
N GLU A 57 38.17 6.52 8.99
CA GLU A 57 37.95 6.92 10.39
C GLU A 57 37.56 8.40 10.50
N HIS A 58 38.19 9.27 9.71
CA HIS A 58 37.87 10.70 9.69
C HIS A 58 36.44 10.95 9.20
N PHE A 59 36.02 10.26 8.13
CA PHE A 59 34.64 10.36 7.63
C PHE A 59 33.63 9.88 8.67
N ILE A 60 33.85 8.68 9.24
CA ILE A 60 32.96 8.10 10.23
C ILE A 60 32.82 9.02 11.44
N LYS A 61 33.95 9.53 11.96
CA LYS A 61 33.98 10.45 13.08
C LYS A 61 33.25 11.75 12.78
N THR A 62 33.48 12.34 11.60
CA THR A 62 32.81 13.59 11.20
C THR A 62 31.29 13.41 11.15
N LEU A 63 30.82 12.32 10.54
CA LEU A 63 29.38 12.05 10.46
C LEU A 63 28.78 11.75 11.84
N GLN A 64 29.52 11.03 12.69
CA GLN A 64 29.13 10.74 14.07
C GLN A 64 29.04 12.03 14.91
N ASP A 65 30.01 12.94 14.78
CA ASP A 65 30.02 14.23 15.48
C ASP A 65 28.84 15.10 15.04
N VAL A 66 28.52 15.10 13.73
CA VAL A 66 27.36 15.81 13.18
C VAL A 66 26.04 15.18 13.66
N ALA A 67 25.94 13.86 13.72
CA ALA A 67 24.79 13.13 14.25
C ALA A 67 24.56 13.46 15.73
N ASN A 68 25.63 13.42 16.54
CA ASN A 68 25.64 13.76 17.96
C ASN A 68 25.23 15.22 18.20
N TYR A 69 25.82 16.16 17.46
CA TYR A 69 25.55 17.59 17.61
C TYR A 69 24.07 17.92 17.36
N ASN A 70 23.45 17.27 16.37
CA ASN A 70 22.03 17.49 16.05
C ASN A 70 21.09 16.58 16.86
N GLY A 71 21.60 15.60 17.61
CA GLY A 71 20.79 14.62 18.33
C GLY A 71 19.95 13.73 17.40
N LEU A 72 20.52 13.35 16.25
CA LEU A 72 19.83 12.61 15.18
C LEU A 72 20.54 11.30 14.89
N ASN A 73 19.75 10.26 14.64
CA ASN A 73 20.28 8.97 14.20
C ASN A 73 20.38 8.93 12.67
N VAL A 74 21.53 8.52 12.15
CA VAL A 74 21.75 8.32 10.72
C VAL A 74 22.05 6.85 10.46
N TYR A 75 21.37 6.25 9.49
CA TYR A 75 21.47 4.83 9.17
C TYR A 75 22.00 4.66 7.76
N LYS A 76 23.15 4.02 7.64
CA LYS A 76 23.74 3.69 6.34
C LYS A 76 23.19 2.35 5.86
N LEU A 77 22.52 2.38 4.70
CA LEU A 77 21.99 1.20 4.04
C LEU A 77 23.08 0.54 3.20
N THR A 78 23.28 -0.76 3.42
CA THR A 78 24.20 -1.58 2.64
C THR A 78 23.53 -2.93 2.36
N PRO A 79 23.59 -3.45 1.12
CA PRO A 79 23.17 -4.82 0.86
C PRO A 79 23.95 -5.78 1.76
N SER A 80 23.27 -6.76 2.35
CA SER A 80 23.94 -7.69 3.24
C SER A 80 24.99 -8.51 2.48
N SER A 81 26.17 -8.65 3.08
CA SER A 81 27.23 -9.51 2.53
C SER A 81 27.16 -10.95 3.04
N ASN A 82 26.47 -11.16 4.18
CA ASN A 82 26.38 -12.44 4.87
C ASN A 82 25.01 -13.11 4.69
N ASN A 83 23.98 -12.33 4.38
CA ASN A 83 22.61 -12.81 4.17
C ASN A 83 22.20 -12.59 2.70
N ASP A 84 21.20 -13.35 2.25
CA ASP A 84 20.64 -13.38 0.88
C ASP A 84 20.58 -11.99 0.18
N VAL A 85 20.55 -11.97 -1.16
CA VAL A 85 20.55 -10.76 -2.02
C VAL A 85 19.41 -9.78 -1.70
N ARG A 86 18.44 -10.20 -0.88
CA ARG A 86 17.26 -9.45 -0.44
C ARG A 86 17.40 -8.80 0.94
N SER A 87 18.48 -9.07 1.67
CA SER A 87 18.71 -8.55 3.02
C SER A 87 19.48 -7.22 3.00
N THR A 88 19.16 -6.34 3.95
CA THR A 88 19.80 -5.02 4.08
C THR A 88 20.40 -4.87 5.46
N ASP A 89 21.70 -4.61 5.52
CA ASP A 89 22.41 -4.28 6.74
C ASP A 89 22.39 -2.76 6.94
N TYR A 90 22.12 -2.35 8.18
CA TYR A 90 22.10 -0.96 8.60
C TYR A 90 23.28 -0.69 9.52
N TYR A 91 24.03 0.39 9.25
CA TYR A 91 25.08 0.86 10.15
C TYR A 91 24.66 2.17 10.79
N LEU A 92 24.69 2.23 12.11
CA LEU A 92 24.12 3.35 12.88
C LEU A 92 25.18 4.36 13.31
N PHE A 93 25.01 5.60 12.88
CA PHE A 93 25.62 6.77 13.51
C PHE A 93 24.63 7.31 14.54
N GLU A 94 24.85 6.94 15.80
CA GLU A 94 23.89 7.19 16.89
C GLU A 94 24.05 8.61 17.43
N GLY A 95 23.06 9.49 17.21
CA GLY A 95 23.01 10.81 17.84
C GLY A 95 22.05 10.88 19.02
N ASN A 96 21.04 10.00 19.07
CA ASN A 96 20.07 9.93 20.16
C ASN A 96 19.67 8.48 20.46
N PRO A 97 20.24 7.87 21.52
CA PRO A 97 19.99 6.47 21.88
C PRO A 97 18.53 6.16 22.17
N SER A 98 17.75 7.12 22.68
CA SER A 98 16.34 6.91 23.04
C SER A 98 15.42 6.72 21.83
N LYS A 99 15.89 7.05 20.63
CA LYS A 99 15.14 6.95 19.37
C LYS A 99 15.70 5.89 18.42
N THR A 100 16.75 5.17 18.83
CA THR A 100 17.39 4.15 18.00
C THR A 100 16.39 3.06 17.61
N LEU A 101 16.33 2.75 16.32
CA LEU A 101 15.52 1.69 15.74
C LEU A 101 16.34 0.41 15.71
N GLY A 102 15.97 -0.55 16.55
CA GLY A 102 16.71 -1.79 16.73
C GLY A 102 17.62 -1.77 17.95
N ASP A 103 18.54 -2.72 18.00
CA ASP A 103 19.49 -2.87 19.10
C ASP A 103 20.85 -3.32 18.55
N LEU A 104 21.86 -2.48 18.79
CA LEU A 104 23.25 -2.72 18.38
C LEU A 104 23.84 -3.96 19.04
N ASN A 105 23.47 -4.25 20.30
CA ASN A 105 24.08 -5.35 21.06
C ASN A 105 23.63 -6.72 20.54
N SER A 106 22.36 -6.84 20.15
CA SER A 106 21.80 -8.06 19.57
C SER A 106 21.85 -8.10 18.03
N GLN A 107 22.43 -7.07 17.40
CA GLN A 107 22.44 -6.86 15.94
C GLN A 107 21.04 -6.88 15.32
N PHE A 108 20.03 -6.51 16.10
CA PHE A 108 18.65 -6.58 15.69
C PHE A 108 18.22 -5.30 15.00
N PHE A 109 17.62 -5.42 13.81
CA PHE A 109 16.88 -4.34 13.19
C PHE A 109 15.43 -4.77 12.97
N PRO A 110 14.42 -3.96 13.35
CA PRO A 110 13.04 -4.35 13.22
C PRO A 110 12.62 -4.43 11.76
N THR A 111 11.88 -5.49 11.42
CA THR A 111 11.24 -5.70 10.11
C THR A 111 9.81 -6.16 10.33
N PHE A 112 8.93 -5.95 9.35
CA PHE A 112 7.54 -6.39 9.44
C PHE A 112 7.41 -7.92 9.33
N THR A 113 8.29 -8.55 8.56
CA THR A 113 8.44 -10.02 8.48
C THR A 113 9.91 -10.42 8.32
N GLY A 114 10.20 -11.72 8.47
CA GLY A 114 11.54 -12.27 8.22
C GLY A 114 11.92 -12.43 6.74
N VAL A 115 11.06 -12.02 5.79
CA VAL A 115 11.33 -12.19 4.34
C VAL A 115 12.46 -11.28 3.86
N TYR A 116 12.48 -10.04 4.36
CA TYR A 116 13.55 -9.07 4.09
C TYR A 116 14.27 -8.81 5.41
N SER A 117 15.14 -9.73 5.81
CA SER A 117 15.86 -9.60 7.06
C SER A 117 16.80 -8.39 7.03
N ALA A 118 16.91 -7.75 8.19
CA ALA A 118 17.80 -6.62 8.41
C ALA A 118 18.53 -6.79 9.73
N ALA A 119 19.79 -6.36 9.74
CA ALA A 119 20.64 -6.35 10.93
C ALA A 119 21.20 -4.96 11.16
N LEU A 120 21.42 -4.63 12.43
CA LEU A 120 21.98 -3.35 12.84
C LEU A 120 23.42 -3.56 13.32
N TYR A 121 24.35 -2.79 12.76
CA TYR A 121 25.77 -2.85 13.06
C TYR A 121 26.30 -1.49 13.50
N ASP A 122 27.38 -1.55 14.27
CA ASP A 122 28.17 -0.38 14.63
C ASP A 122 28.98 0.12 13.42
N THR A 123 29.24 1.43 13.36
CA THR A 123 30.02 2.05 12.27
C THR A 123 31.45 1.55 12.18
N SER A 124 32.02 1.02 13.26
CA SER A 124 33.34 0.36 13.26
C SER A 124 33.46 -0.82 12.28
N ALA A 125 32.33 -1.43 11.88
CA ALA A 125 32.31 -2.49 10.88
C ALA A 125 32.28 -1.98 9.42
N LEU A 126 32.13 -0.67 9.19
CA LEU A 126 32.10 -0.10 7.85
C LEU A 126 33.48 -0.10 7.19
N LYS A 127 33.54 -0.65 5.98
CA LYS A 127 34.73 -0.56 5.11
C LYS A 127 34.64 0.66 4.20
N ARG A 128 35.79 1.15 3.74
CA ARG A 128 35.88 2.30 2.81
C ARG A 128 34.95 2.17 1.60
N ALA A 129 34.88 0.98 0.99
CA ALA A 129 34.03 0.72 -0.16
C ALA A 129 32.52 0.83 0.12
N GLN A 130 32.11 0.75 1.38
CA GLN A 130 30.71 0.84 1.83
C GLN A 130 30.32 2.26 2.27
N LEU A 131 31.25 3.21 2.30
CA LEU A 131 30.94 4.59 2.71
C LEU A 131 30.11 5.36 1.67
N THR A 132 30.11 4.94 0.41
CA THR A 132 29.25 5.53 -0.63
C THR A 132 27.85 4.91 -0.64
N GLY A 133 26.87 5.63 -1.19
CA GLY A 133 25.48 5.20 -1.28
C GLY A 133 24.56 5.92 -0.28
N THR A 134 23.43 5.31 0.04
CA THR A 134 22.32 5.98 0.73
C THR A 134 22.43 5.91 2.25
N TYR A 135 22.19 7.06 2.88
CA TYR A 135 22.08 7.26 4.32
C TYR A 135 20.67 7.81 4.62
N LEU A 136 19.95 7.16 5.53
CA LEU A 136 18.64 7.62 5.98
C LEU A 136 18.79 8.36 7.31
N VAL A 137 18.09 9.48 7.45
CA VAL A 137 18.17 10.35 8.64
C VAL A 137 16.84 10.32 9.37
N GLN A 138 16.88 9.99 10.66
CA GLN A 138 15.70 10.00 11.52
C GLN A 138 15.39 11.44 11.97
N GLY A 139 15.01 12.28 11.01
CA GLY A 139 14.77 13.70 11.20
C GLY A 139 14.01 14.34 10.04
N THR A 140 13.85 15.65 10.12
CA THR A 140 13.21 16.52 9.13
C THR A 140 14.15 16.79 7.95
N SER A 141 13.58 17.21 6.82
CA SER A 141 14.39 17.62 5.66
C SER A 141 15.34 18.80 5.94
N ALA A 142 15.00 19.67 6.89
CA ALA A 142 15.85 20.79 7.30
C ALA A 142 17.08 20.31 8.08
N GLU A 143 16.90 19.33 8.95
CA GLU A 143 17.97 18.67 9.68
C GLU A 143 18.89 17.89 8.73
N THR A 144 18.34 17.14 7.79
CA THR A 144 19.12 16.44 6.75
C THR A 144 19.95 17.40 5.90
N ARG A 145 19.43 18.59 5.59
CA ARG A 145 20.17 19.67 4.91
C ARG A 145 21.36 20.19 5.71
N SER A 146 21.21 20.28 7.03
CA SER A 146 22.32 20.67 7.90
C SER A 146 23.44 19.64 7.83
N ILE A 147 23.10 18.34 7.92
CA ILE A 147 24.07 17.25 7.80
C ILE A 147 24.79 17.28 6.44
N THR A 148 24.03 17.41 5.33
CA THR A 148 24.63 17.44 4.00
C THR A 148 25.51 18.66 3.76
N SER A 149 25.18 19.80 4.36
CA SER A 149 26.00 21.01 4.29
C SER A 149 27.34 20.82 5.01
N SER A 150 27.33 20.30 6.24
CA SER A 150 28.56 19.99 7.00
C SER A 150 29.45 18.98 6.27
N LEU A 151 28.85 17.96 5.65
CA LEU A 151 29.59 16.98 4.85
C LEU A 151 30.21 17.58 3.58
N LYS A 152 29.50 18.51 2.93
CA LYS A 152 30.05 19.23 1.75
C LYS A 152 31.23 20.12 2.12
N GLU A 153 31.16 20.80 3.27
CA GLU A 153 32.29 21.57 3.80
C GLU A 153 33.51 20.69 4.09
N ALA A 154 33.29 19.44 4.52
CA ALA A 154 34.33 18.43 4.70
C ALA A 154 34.82 17.77 3.38
N GLY A 155 34.34 18.22 2.22
CA GLY A 155 34.77 17.72 0.90
C GLY A 155 34.07 16.43 0.44
N VAL A 156 32.90 16.10 0.98
CA VAL A 156 32.09 14.94 0.57
C VAL A 156 30.99 15.39 -0.39
N GLU A 157 30.88 14.76 -1.56
CA GLU A 157 29.77 15.04 -2.47
C GLU A 157 28.49 14.34 -1.98
N THR A 158 27.51 15.14 -1.56
CA THR A 158 26.22 14.64 -1.06
C THR A 158 25.04 15.18 -1.87
N ARG A 159 24.02 14.33 -2.04
CA ARG A 159 22.73 14.69 -2.65
C ARG A 159 21.59 14.30 -1.73
N GLU A 160 20.67 15.22 -1.46
CA GLU A 160 19.45 14.93 -0.69
C GLU A 160 18.58 13.89 -1.41
N VAL A 161 18.01 12.99 -0.63
CA VAL A 161 17.02 12.01 -1.08
C VAL A 161 15.79 12.16 -0.20
N SER A 162 14.63 12.29 -0.83
CA SER A 162 13.36 12.29 -0.11
C SER A 162 12.81 10.87 -0.02
N ALA A 163 12.55 10.42 1.20
CA ALA A 163 11.81 9.18 1.45
C ALA A 163 10.36 9.58 1.75
N HIS A 164 9.41 9.08 0.95
CA HIS A 164 8.00 9.36 1.20
C HIS A 164 7.49 8.35 2.24
N PRO A 165 6.65 8.78 3.20
CA PRO A 165 6.04 7.85 4.15
C PRO A 165 5.32 6.70 3.44
N GLY A 166 5.53 5.48 3.91
CA GLY A 166 5.00 4.27 3.27
C GLY A 166 3.49 4.33 3.04
N TYR A 167 2.71 4.85 4.00
CA TYR A 167 1.26 4.98 3.85
C TYR A 167 0.79 5.83 2.64
N LEU A 168 1.63 6.71 2.09
CA LEU A 168 1.32 7.44 0.84
C LEU A 168 1.50 6.54 -0.39
N LEU A 169 2.47 5.62 -0.34
CA LEU A 169 2.75 4.66 -1.40
C LEU A 169 1.70 3.56 -1.49
N TRP A 170 0.92 3.33 -0.42
CA TRP A 170 -0.18 2.35 -0.37
C TRP A 170 -1.14 2.49 -1.55
N VAL A 171 -1.60 3.70 -1.86
CA VAL A 171 -2.58 3.93 -2.95
C VAL A 171 -1.97 3.55 -4.30
N PHE A 172 -0.70 3.91 -4.53
CA PHE A 172 0.00 3.56 -5.76
C PHE A 172 0.26 2.04 -5.86
N PHE A 173 0.55 1.39 -4.74
CA PHE A 173 0.67 -0.07 -4.68
C PHE A 173 -0.65 -0.76 -5.06
N VAL A 174 -1.77 -0.29 -4.52
CA VAL A 174 -3.08 -0.85 -4.82
C VAL A 174 -3.41 -0.67 -6.30
N ILE A 175 -3.23 0.54 -6.85
CA ILE A 175 -3.53 0.83 -8.27
C ILE A 175 -2.59 0.09 -9.23
N GLY A 176 -1.31 -0.04 -8.86
CA GLY A 176 -0.28 -0.69 -9.67
C GLY A 176 -0.27 -2.22 -9.61
N SER A 177 -1.09 -2.83 -8.77
CA SER A 177 -1.12 -4.28 -8.55
C SER A 177 -2.48 -4.91 -8.85
N GLY A 178 -2.51 -6.24 -9.00
CA GLY A 178 -3.76 -6.98 -9.18
C GLY A 178 -4.75 -6.82 -8.02
N TRP A 179 -4.29 -6.38 -6.84
CA TRP A 179 -5.14 -6.11 -5.68
C TRP A 179 -6.13 -4.98 -5.93
N GLY A 180 -5.75 -3.94 -6.69
CA GLY A 180 -6.64 -2.81 -6.97
C GLY A 180 -7.93 -3.21 -7.67
N VAL A 181 -7.84 -4.15 -8.60
CA VAL A 181 -9.00 -4.72 -9.30
C VAL A 181 -9.92 -5.48 -8.34
N ALA A 182 -9.34 -6.34 -7.49
CA ALA A 182 -10.11 -7.14 -6.54
C ALA A 182 -10.82 -6.23 -5.52
N ILE A 183 -10.12 -5.24 -5.00
CA ILE A 183 -10.67 -4.23 -4.08
C ILE A 183 -11.78 -3.44 -4.77
N ALA A 184 -11.55 -2.91 -5.97
CA ALA A 184 -12.56 -2.14 -6.71
C ALA A 184 -13.84 -2.96 -6.98
N SER A 185 -13.68 -4.23 -7.36
CA SER A 185 -14.82 -5.14 -7.60
C SER A 185 -15.62 -5.39 -6.32
N LEU A 186 -14.95 -5.65 -5.19
CA LEU A 186 -15.60 -5.87 -3.90
C LEU A 186 -16.23 -4.59 -3.32
N VAL A 187 -15.62 -3.43 -3.54
CA VAL A 187 -16.19 -2.13 -3.16
C VAL A 187 -17.48 -1.85 -3.93
N LEU A 188 -17.50 -2.09 -5.24
CA LEU A 188 -18.72 -1.95 -6.05
C LEU A 188 -19.79 -2.97 -5.67
N ALA A 189 -19.40 -4.23 -5.42
CA ALA A 189 -20.31 -5.27 -4.94
C ALA A 189 -20.92 -4.90 -3.57
N LEU A 190 -20.11 -4.31 -2.68
CA LEU A 190 -20.58 -3.84 -1.38
C LEU A 190 -21.57 -2.68 -1.53
N LEU A 191 -21.27 -1.72 -2.40
CA LEU A 191 -22.18 -0.61 -2.70
C LEU A 191 -23.53 -1.11 -3.22
N LEU A 192 -23.51 -2.04 -4.18
CA LEU A 192 -24.71 -2.67 -4.72
C LEU A 192 -25.51 -3.41 -3.63
N ALA A 193 -24.82 -4.19 -2.80
CA ALA A 193 -25.43 -4.93 -1.69
C ALA A 193 -26.07 -4.01 -0.65
N LEU A 194 -25.41 -2.89 -0.30
CA LEU A 194 -25.93 -1.88 0.61
C LEU A 194 -27.17 -1.20 0.02
N CYS A 195 -27.13 -0.80 -1.25
CA CYS A 195 -28.29 -0.24 -1.95
C CYS A 195 -29.48 -1.22 -1.97
N GLN A 196 -29.22 -2.50 -2.25
CA GLN A 196 -30.25 -3.54 -2.24
C GLN A 196 -30.85 -3.74 -0.85
N LEU A 197 -30.01 -3.85 0.18
CA LEU A 197 -30.47 -4.01 1.57
C LEU A 197 -31.30 -2.82 2.02
N GLN A 198 -30.83 -1.60 1.74
CA GLN A 198 -31.57 -0.37 2.05
C GLN A 198 -32.91 -0.31 1.32
N SER A 199 -32.93 -0.66 0.03
CA SER A 199 -34.17 -0.70 -0.77
C SER A 199 -35.23 -1.60 -0.14
N ILE A 200 -34.86 -2.83 0.24
CA ILE A 200 -35.80 -3.77 0.85
C ILE A 200 -36.32 -3.22 2.19
N ARG A 201 -35.46 -2.52 2.93
CA ARG A 201 -35.77 -1.97 4.25
C ARG A 201 -36.56 -0.66 4.21
N LEU A 202 -36.72 -0.01 3.05
CA LEU A 202 -37.59 1.16 2.90
C LEU A 202 -39.02 0.90 3.39
N SER A 203 -39.56 -0.29 3.11
CA SER A 203 -40.88 -0.71 3.59
C SER A 203 -40.97 -0.73 5.12
N VAL A 204 -39.92 -1.21 5.80
CA VAL A 204 -39.83 -1.25 7.27
C VAL A 204 -39.78 0.16 7.85
N VAL A 205 -38.99 1.05 7.22
CA VAL A 205 -38.91 2.46 7.62
C VAL A 205 -40.26 3.15 7.48
N ALA A 206 -40.93 2.98 6.34
CA ALA A 206 -42.25 3.57 6.09
C ALA A 206 -43.29 3.10 7.12
N ILE A 207 -43.31 1.81 7.45
CA ILE A 207 -44.21 1.26 8.48
C ILE A 207 -43.92 1.89 9.84
N ARG A 208 -42.66 1.92 10.30
CA ARG A 208 -42.31 2.48 11.63
C ARG A 208 -42.65 3.96 11.76
N VAL A 209 -42.39 4.74 10.71
CA VAL A 209 -42.76 6.15 10.69
C VAL A 209 -44.28 6.31 10.69
N SER A 210 -45.02 5.46 9.96
CA SER A 210 -46.50 5.50 9.95
C SER A 210 -47.13 5.09 11.29
N THR A 211 -46.45 4.26 12.09
CA THR A 211 -46.89 3.88 13.44
C THR A 211 -46.52 4.92 14.51
N GLY A 212 -45.96 6.06 14.13
CA GLY A 212 -45.68 7.19 15.02
C GLY A 212 -44.28 7.22 15.64
N GLU A 213 -43.34 6.37 15.20
CA GLU A 213 -41.93 6.50 15.63
C GLU A 213 -41.30 7.77 15.03
N SER A 214 -40.42 8.42 15.80
CA SER A 214 -39.72 9.60 15.32
C SER A 214 -38.78 9.25 14.16
N LYS A 215 -38.91 10.01 13.06
CA LYS A 215 -38.14 9.78 11.82
C LYS A 215 -36.63 9.70 12.08
N THR A 216 -36.11 10.57 12.93
CA THR A 216 -34.68 10.62 13.28
C THR A 216 -34.21 9.34 13.97
N ARG A 217 -35.01 8.79 14.90
CA ARG A 217 -34.67 7.56 15.62
C ARG A 217 -34.66 6.36 14.68
N VAL A 218 -35.65 6.27 13.79
CA VAL A 218 -35.72 5.21 12.77
C VAL A 218 -34.50 5.30 11.85
N GLN A 219 -34.17 6.50 11.35
CA GLN A 219 -33.02 6.69 10.47
C GLN A 219 -31.68 6.35 11.12
N LEU A 220 -31.48 6.72 12.40
CA LEU A 220 -30.26 6.37 13.13
C LEU A 220 -30.13 4.85 13.32
N PHE A 221 -31.23 4.19 13.67
CA PHE A 221 -31.26 2.74 13.85
C PHE A 221 -30.95 2.00 12.54
N GLU A 222 -31.52 2.46 11.42
CA GLU A 222 -31.23 1.90 10.10
C GLU A 222 -29.77 2.12 9.68
N LEU A 223 -29.21 3.30 9.94
CA LEU A 223 -27.80 3.57 9.69
C LEU A 223 -26.90 2.60 10.47
N LEU A 224 -27.19 2.35 11.75
CA LEU A 224 -26.43 1.40 12.57
C LEU A 224 -26.51 -0.02 12.02
N ILE A 225 -27.68 -0.48 11.58
CA ILE A 225 -27.85 -1.82 10.98
C ILE A 225 -27.02 -1.98 9.71
N LEU A 226 -26.83 -0.91 8.95
CA LEU A 226 -26.02 -0.90 7.73
C LEU A 226 -24.53 -0.79 8.04
N ALA A 227 -24.18 -0.02 9.07
CA ALA A 227 -22.82 0.22 9.50
C ALA A 227 -22.17 -1.02 10.15
N VAL A 228 -22.91 -1.75 10.98
CA VAL A 228 -22.41 -2.95 11.70
C VAL A 228 -21.77 -3.99 10.76
N PRO A 229 -22.44 -4.50 9.70
CA PRO A 229 -21.84 -5.51 8.83
C PRO A 229 -20.64 -5.00 8.02
N VAL A 230 -20.50 -3.68 7.86
CA VAL A 230 -19.38 -3.06 7.14
C VAL A 230 -18.18 -2.86 8.07
N PHE A 231 -18.40 -2.26 9.24
CA PHE A 231 -17.31 -1.87 10.14
C PHE A 231 -16.84 -2.97 11.06
N VAL A 232 -17.68 -3.96 11.43
CA VAL A 232 -17.24 -5.06 12.29
C VAL A 232 -16.14 -5.90 11.63
N PRO A 233 -16.27 -6.38 10.38
CA PRO A 233 -15.18 -7.07 9.69
C PRO A 233 -13.94 -6.18 9.55
N PHE A 234 -14.11 -4.92 9.18
CA PHE A 234 -13.02 -3.95 9.05
C PHE A 234 -12.22 -3.76 10.35
N ILE A 235 -12.90 -3.58 11.48
CA ILE A 235 -12.26 -3.45 12.81
C ILE A 235 -11.55 -4.74 13.18
N ALA A 236 -12.15 -5.90 12.91
CA ALA A 236 -11.51 -7.20 13.16
C ALA A 236 -10.22 -7.37 12.34
N SER A 237 -10.23 -7.04 11.04
CA SER A 237 -9.03 -7.06 10.20
C SER A 237 -7.95 -6.09 10.67
N THR A 238 -8.35 -4.87 11.04
CA THR A 238 -7.39 -3.85 11.49
C THR A 238 -6.73 -4.28 12.79
N ARG A 239 -7.53 -4.80 13.74
CA ARG A 239 -7.02 -5.37 14.99
C ARG A 239 -6.06 -6.52 14.73
N PHE A 240 -6.36 -7.41 13.79
CA PHE A 240 -5.46 -8.51 13.45
C PHE A 240 -4.09 -8.02 12.99
N ILE A 241 -4.02 -7.06 12.06
CA ILE A 241 -2.74 -6.51 11.56
C ILE A 241 -2.01 -5.74 12.65
N LEU A 242 -2.73 -4.96 13.46
CA LEU A 242 -2.16 -4.20 14.57
C LEU A 242 -1.56 -5.14 15.62
N SER A 243 -2.28 -6.19 16.01
CA SER A 243 -1.81 -7.20 16.95
C SER A 243 -0.62 -7.97 16.39
N TYR A 244 -0.63 -8.31 15.10
CA TYR A 244 0.54 -8.91 14.45
C TYR A 244 1.76 -7.98 14.54
N SER A 245 1.60 -6.69 14.23
CA SER A 245 2.71 -5.75 14.31
C SER A 245 3.24 -5.57 15.73
N LEU A 246 2.36 -5.51 16.74
CA LEU A 246 2.77 -5.38 18.14
C LEU A 246 3.50 -6.62 18.66
N LEU A 247 2.99 -7.82 18.34
CA LEU A 247 3.49 -9.08 18.90
C LEU A 247 4.68 -9.65 18.13
N VAL A 248 4.75 -9.43 16.82
CA VAL A 248 5.78 -10.05 15.95
C VAL A 248 6.80 -9.02 15.47
N SER A 249 6.39 -7.79 15.15
CA SER A 249 7.28 -6.76 14.59
C SER A 249 7.59 -5.62 15.57
N ALA A 250 7.40 -5.83 16.88
CA ALA A 250 7.65 -4.84 17.95
C ALA A 250 7.04 -3.44 17.71
N GLY A 251 5.94 -3.35 16.97
CA GLY A 251 5.28 -2.08 16.65
C GLY A 251 5.94 -1.23 15.55
N TYR A 252 6.90 -1.78 14.80
CA TYR A 252 7.69 -1.08 13.77
C TYR A 252 6.90 -0.39 12.63
N ARG A 253 5.66 -0.80 12.37
CA ARG A 253 4.83 -0.22 11.29
C ARG A 253 3.47 0.35 11.76
N LEU A 254 3.35 0.69 13.04
CA LEU A 254 2.07 1.10 13.64
C LEU A 254 1.49 2.36 12.99
N LEU A 255 2.34 3.33 12.63
CA LEU A 255 1.86 4.58 12.03
C LEU A 255 1.30 4.32 10.62
N SER A 256 2.01 3.55 9.79
CA SER A 256 1.49 3.18 8.47
C SER A 256 0.22 2.35 8.55
N ILE A 257 0.14 1.38 9.48
CA ILE A 257 -1.08 0.58 9.69
C ILE A 257 -2.25 1.49 10.08
N GLY A 258 -2.04 2.39 11.04
CA GLY A 258 -3.06 3.33 11.50
C GLY A 258 -3.53 4.28 10.40
N ALA A 259 -2.61 4.85 9.64
CA ALA A 259 -2.92 5.74 8.53
C ALA A 259 -3.71 5.02 7.41
N ILE A 260 -3.29 3.81 7.03
CA ILE A 260 -3.99 3.01 6.01
C ILE A 260 -5.38 2.60 6.51
N ALA A 261 -5.51 2.18 7.77
CA ALA A 261 -6.80 1.86 8.37
C ALA A 261 -7.73 3.09 8.38
N PHE A 262 -7.22 4.27 8.73
CA PHE A 262 -8.00 5.50 8.70
C PHE A 262 -8.46 5.87 7.28
N GLN A 263 -7.60 5.75 6.27
CA GLN A 263 -7.97 5.94 4.87
C GLN A 263 -9.10 4.97 4.45
N GLN A 264 -9.00 3.69 4.82
CA GLN A 264 -10.03 2.70 4.52
C GLN A 264 -11.34 2.97 5.24
N PHE A 265 -11.28 3.39 6.50
CA PHE A 265 -12.45 3.82 7.26
C PHE A 265 -13.20 4.96 6.54
N ILE A 266 -12.48 5.98 6.05
CA ILE A 266 -13.07 7.07 5.26
C ILE A 266 -13.74 6.53 4.00
N VAL A 267 -13.08 5.65 3.25
CA VAL A 267 -13.65 5.07 2.02
C VAL A 267 -14.94 4.31 2.32
N LEU A 268 -14.98 3.49 3.39
CA LEU A 268 -16.18 2.75 3.79
C LEU A 268 -17.30 3.69 4.28
N ALA A 269 -16.96 4.75 5.02
CA ALA A 269 -17.93 5.76 5.45
C ALA A 269 -18.54 6.52 4.26
N VAL A 270 -17.72 6.90 3.29
CA VAL A 270 -18.16 7.52 2.03
C VAL A 270 -19.05 6.56 1.24
N LEU A 271 -18.71 5.27 1.17
CA LEU A 271 -19.53 4.26 0.51
C LEU A 271 -20.94 4.14 1.13
N LEU A 272 -21.00 4.09 2.46
CA LEU A 272 -22.27 4.10 3.20
C LEU A 272 -23.07 5.37 2.92
N LEU A 273 -22.42 6.53 2.91
CA LEU A 273 -23.05 7.80 2.57
C LEU A 273 -23.61 7.80 1.14
N ILE A 274 -22.83 7.36 0.15
CA ILE A 274 -23.26 7.26 -1.25
C ILE A 274 -24.48 6.34 -1.37
N SER A 275 -24.44 5.15 -0.76
CA SER A 275 -25.57 4.22 -0.77
C SER A 275 -26.83 4.88 -0.19
N ARG A 276 -26.67 5.62 0.92
CA ARG A 276 -27.77 6.28 1.61
C ARG A 276 -28.37 7.42 0.77
N VAL A 277 -27.52 8.25 0.15
CA VAL A 277 -27.96 9.33 -0.74
C VAL A 277 -28.70 8.77 -1.95
N ALA A 278 -28.20 7.71 -2.57
CA ALA A 278 -28.86 7.06 -3.70
C ALA A 278 -30.28 6.59 -3.37
N VAL A 279 -30.47 6.04 -2.17
CA VAL A 279 -31.79 5.59 -1.70
C VAL A 279 -32.70 6.75 -1.30
N ILE A 280 -32.18 7.81 -0.66
CA ILE A 280 -32.98 9.00 -0.34
C ILE A 280 -33.50 9.68 -1.61
N LEU A 281 -32.67 9.80 -2.65
CA LEU A 281 -33.07 10.37 -3.94
C LEU A 281 -34.20 9.56 -4.62
N PHE A 282 -34.29 8.26 -4.32
CA PHE A 282 -35.39 7.42 -4.77
C PHE A 282 -36.64 7.58 -3.88
N GLU A 283 -36.46 7.59 -2.56
CA GLU A 283 -37.55 7.77 -1.58
C GLU A 283 -38.33 9.06 -1.83
N THR A 284 -37.65 10.17 -2.15
CA THR A 284 -38.29 11.47 -2.41
C THR A 284 -39.16 11.50 -3.67
N ARG A 285 -39.00 10.55 -4.58
CA ARG A 285 -39.76 10.48 -5.84
C ARG A 285 -40.96 9.54 -5.78
N GLN A 286 -41.16 8.82 -4.68
CA GLN A 286 -42.20 7.80 -4.54
C GLN A 286 -43.15 8.15 -3.40
N SER A 287 -44.42 7.80 -3.56
CA SER A 287 -45.38 7.96 -2.46
C SER A 287 -45.17 6.90 -1.37
N LEU A 288 -45.52 7.21 -0.11
CA LEU A 288 -45.42 6.26 1.01
C LEU A 288 -46.17 4.95 0.73
N GLY A 289 -47.30 5.01 0.03
CA GLY A 289 -48.07 3.82 -0.37
C GLY A 289 -47.35 2.93 -1.37
N GLU A 290 -46.54 3.48 -2.28
CA GLU A 290 -45.72 2.70 -3.21
C GLU A 290 -44.53 2.04 -2.51
N LEU A 291 -43.95 2.71 -1.52
CA LEU A 291 -42.87 2.16 -0.70
C LEU A 291 -43.36 0.99 0.17
N ILE A 292 -44.57 1.09 0.74
CA ILE A 292 -45.21 0.00 1.49
C ILE A 292 -45.50 -1.19 0.58
N LYS A 293 -45.86 -0.95 -0.69
CA LYS A 293 -46.04 -2.00 -1.72
C LYS A 293 -44.73 -2.65 -2.19
N GLY A 294 -43.57 -2.20 -1.68
CA GLY A 294 -42.27 -2.83 -1.94
C GLY A 294 -41.57 -2.38 -3.22
N LYS A 295 -41.92 -1.20 -3.75
CA LYS A 295 -41.25 -0.64 -4.95
C LYS A 295 -39.78 -0.34 -4.65
N CYS A 296 -38.89 -0.74 -5.56
CA CYS A 296 -37.43 -0.68 -5.39
C CYS A 296 -36.77 0.17 -6.51
N PRO A 297 -35.57 0.75 -6.31
CA PRO A 297 -34.83 1.49 -7.33
C PRO A 297 -34.13 0.56 -8.32
N GLU A 298 -34.92 -0.10 -9.18
CA GLU A 298 -34.41 -1.10 -10.14
C GLU A 298 -33.38 -0.52 -11.13
N THR A 299 -33.53 0.74 -11.53
CA THR A 299 -32.63 1.40 -12.49
C THR A 299 -31.23 1.60 -11.93
N ILE A 300 -31.13 2.02 -10.66
CA ILE A 300 -29.84 2.23 -9.97
C ILE A 300 -29.16 0.88 -9.73
N LEU A 301 -29.92 -0.12 -9.28
CA LEU A 301 -29.40 -1.47 -9.05
C LEU A 301 -28.90 -2.12 -10.35
N SER A 302 -29.62 -1.93 -11.46
CA SER A 302 -29.23 -2.43 -12.78
C SER A 302 -27.98 -1.74 -13.33
N PHE A 303 -27.86 -0.42 -13.12
CA PHE A 303 -26.66 0.32 -13.51
C PHE A 303 -25.44 -0.15 -12.69
N LEU A 304 -25.58 -0.26 -11.36
CA LEU A 304 -24.50 -0.73 -10.49
C LEU A 304 -24.09 -2.18 -10.78
N SER A 305 -25.04 -3.06 -11.11
CA SER A 305 -24.73 -4.44 -11.48
C SER A 305 -23.99 -4.51 -12.83
N ALA A 306 -24.42 -3.74 -13.83
CA ALA A 306 -23.72 -3.65 -15.11
C ALA A 306 -22.29 -3.10 -14.92
N LEU A 307 -22.12 -2.05 -14.12
CA LEU A 307 -20.82 -1.48 -13.81
C LEU A 307 -19.90 -2.49 -13.10
N LEU A 308 -20.44 -3.27 -12.15
CA LEU A 308 -19.69 -4.33 -11.47
C LEU A 308 -19.20 -5.39 -12.46
N VAL A 309 -20.04 -5.83 -13.40
CA VAL A 309 -19.66 -6.80 -14.43
C VAL A 309 -18.55 -6.25 -15.33
N VAL A 310 -18.66 -4.98 -15.75
CA VAL A 310 -17.63 -4.32 -16.57
C VAL A 310 -16.30 -4.27 -15.83
N VAL A 311 -16.29 -3.85 -14.57
CA VAL A 311 -15.06 -3.78 -13.76
C VAL A 311 -14.46 -5.16 -13.52
N ALA A 312 -15.29 -6.16 -13.24
CA ALA A 312 -14.84 -7.54 -13.09
C ALA A 312 -14.24 -8.09 -14.40
N ALA A 313 -14.84 -7.81 -15.55
CA ALA A 313 -14.36 -8.26 -16.86
C ALA A 313 -13.03 -7.60 -17.25
N LEU A 314 -12.91 -6.27 -17.08
CA LEU A 314 -11.65 -5.55 -17.27
C LEU A 314 -10.57 -6.07 -16.32
N GLY A 315 -10.97 -6.35 -15.08
CA GLY A 315 -10.13 -6.91 -14.04
C GLY A 315 -9.57 -8.28 -14.35
N ALA A 316 -10.44 -9.22 -14.77
CA ALA A 316 -10.05 -10.55 -15.19
C ALA A 316 -9.10 -10.49 -16.39
N SER A 317 -9.37 -9.61 -17.35
CA SER A 317 -8.52 -9.41 -18.54
C SER A 317 -7.13 -8.87 -18.18
N ALA A 318 -7.07 -7.88 -17.29
CA ALA A 318 -5.80 -7.32 -16.79
C ALA A 318 -4.99 -8.36 -16.01
N THR A 319 -5.66 -9.14 -15.15
CA THR A 319 -5.02 -10.19 -14.35
C THR A 319 -4.49 -11.31 -15.23
N ALA A 320 -5.29 -11.80 -16.18
CA ALA A 320 -4.86 -12.82 -17.14
C ALA A 320 -3.64 -12.35 -17.95
N SER A 321 -3.65 -11.09 -18.41
CA SER A 321 -2.52 -10.49 -19.13
C SER A 321 -1.25 -10.39 -18.26
N TYR A 322 -1.39 -10.00 -17.00
CA TYR A 322 -0.28 -9.93 -16.05
C TYR A 322 0.31 -11.32 -15.75
N THR A 323 -0.54 -12.31 -15.47
CA THR A 323 -0.10 -13.69 -15.21
C THR A 323 0.58 -14.31 -16.42
N LEU A 324 0.06 -14.07 -17.64
CA LEU A 324 0.73 -14.50 -18.87
C LEU A 324 2.12 -13.89 -19.01
N LYS A 325 2.27 -12.59 -18.71
CA LYS A 325 3.57 -11.90 -18.75
C LYS A 325 4.54 -12.45 -17.70
N GLN A 326 4.07 -12.72 -16.49
CA GLN A 326 4.85 -13.37 -15.44
C GLN A 326 5.35 -14.76 -15.85
N ILE A 327 4.46 -15.58 -16.43
CA ILE A 327 4.82 -16.92 -16.93
C ILE A 327 5.84 -16.82 -18.06
N GLN A 328 5.69 -15.85 -18.98
CA GLN A 328 6.67 -15.62 -20.04
C GLN A 328 8.02 -15.21 -19.49
N ASN A 329 8.06 -14.29 -18.53
CA ASN A 329 9.30 -13.88 -17.87
C ASN A 329 9.97 -15.05 -17.16
N TYR A 330 9.22 -15.87 -16.42
CA TYR A 330 9.75 -17.04 -15.74
C TYR A 330 10.28 -18.10 -16.71
N LYS A 331 9.60 -18.31 -17.85
CA LYS A 331 10.09 -19.19 -18.91
C LYS A 331 11.36 -18.66 -19.56
N ALA A 332 11.43 -17.36 -19.82
CA ALA A 332 12.63 -16.72 -20.37
C ALA A 332 13.82 -16.80 -19.41
N GLU A 333 13.57 -16.61 -18.11
CA GLU A 333 14.57 -16.73 -17.04
C GLU A 333 15.09 -18.17 -16.95
N ARG A 334 14.21 -19.18 -16.91
CA ARG A 334 14.62 -20.60 -16.97
C ARG A 334 15.40 -20.96 -18.23
N GLN A 335 14.98 -20.46 -19.39
CA GLN A 335 15.72 -20.69 -20.64
C GLN A 335 17.10 -20.04 -20.59
N SER A 336 17.23 -18.86 -19.99
CA SER A 336 18.54 -18.22 -19.79
C SER A 336 19.42 -19.01 -18.83
N ASP A 337 18.85 -19.59 -17.77
CA ASP A 337 19.57 -20.45 -16.83
C ASP A 337 19.99 -21.79 -17.47
N GLU A 338 19.13 -22.40 -18.30
CA GLU A 338 19.46 -23.62 -19.06
C GLU A 338 20.57 -23.37 -20.09
N VAL A 339 20.55 -22.24 -20.81
CA VAL A 339 21.64 -21.86 -21.71
C VAL A 339 22.93 -21.62 -20.93
N ARG A 340 22.85 -20.96 -19.77
CA ARG A 340 24.00 -20.71 -18.89
C ARG A 340 24.61 -22.01 -18.35
N LEU A 341 23.80 -23.00 -17.99
CA LEU A 341 24.26 -24.31 -17.54
C LEU A 341 24.90 -25.13 -18.67
N ASN A 342 24.42 -24.96 -19.91
CA ASN A 342 24.92 -25.69 -21.07
C ASN A 342 26.10 -25.00 -21.79
N GLN A 343 26.36 -23.71 -21.52
CA GLN A 343 27.41 -22.91 -22.16
C GLN A 343 28.08 -21.98 -21.12
N PRO A 344 28.92 -22.52 -20.22
CA PRO A 344 29.50 -21.77 -19.09
C PRO A 344 30.47 -20.66 -19.50
N ASP A 345 30.99 -20.67 -20.74
CA ASP A 345 31.98 -19.72 -21.24
C ASP A 345 31.35 -18.43 -21.83
N LEU A 346 30.02 -18.31 -21.87
CA LEU A 346 29.34 -17.09 -22.35
C LEU A 346 29.34 -15.98 -21.28
N VAL A 347 29.99 -14.86 -21.60
CA VAL A 347 30.00 -13.64 -20.79
C VAL A 347 28.58 -13.10 -20.64
N GLN A 348 28.11 -12.97 -19.40
CA GLN A 348 26.76 -12.48 -19.11
C GLN A 348 26.61 -11.00 -19.52
N PRO A 349 25.47 -10.60 -20.11
CA PRO A 349 25.15 -9.19 -20.27
C PRO A 349 24.89 -8.57 -18.90
N ASP A 350 25.56 -7.45 -18.64
CA ASP A 350 25.51 -6.67 -17.41
C ASP A 350 24.05 -6.38 -16.99
N TRP A 351 23.72 -6.56 -15.71
CA TRP A 351 22.37 -6.35 -15.15
C TRP A 351 21.76 -4.97 -15.48
N VAL A 352 22.62 -3.99 -15.77
CA VAL A 352 22.27 -2.64 -16.22
C VAL A 352 21.52 -2.65 -17.56
N MET A 353 21.81 -3.59 -18.45
CA MET A 353 21.15 -3.72 -19.76
C MET A 353 19.70 -4.22 -19.64
N LEU A 354 19.44 -5.16 -18.74
CA LEU A 354 18.09 -5.72 -18.47
C LEU A 354 17.14 -4.67 -17.87
N CYS A 355 17.63 -3.85 -16.93
CA CYS A 355 16.84 -2.74 -16.36
C CYS A 355 16.51 -1.65 -17.40
N ARG A 356 17.42 -1.39 -18.35
CA ARG A 356 17.22 -0.38 -19.41
C ARG A 356 16.20 -0.87 -20.46
N VAL A 357 16.22 -2.16 -20.80
CA VAL A 357 15.23 -2.79 -21.70
C VAL A 357 13.86 -2.91 -21.02
N ALA A 358 13.78 -3.24 -19.73
CA ALA A 358 12.52 -3.30 -18.99
C ALA A 358 11.83 -1.93 -18.90
N LYS A 359 12.57 -0.85 -18.64
CA LYS A 359 12.03 0.54 -18.66
C LYS A 359 11.51 0.96 -20.03
N GLN A 360 12.24 0.66 -21.11
CA GLN A 360 11.80 0.98 -22.48
C GLN A 360 10.59 0.16 -22.93
N THR A 361 10.48 -1.10 -22.48
CA THR A 361 9.40 -2.00 -22.89
C THR A 361 8.10 -1.67 -22.15
N VAL A 362 8.19 -1.33 -20.87
CA VAL A 362 7.02 -0.90 -20.07
C VAL A 362 6.47 0.44 -20.58
N SER A 363 7.32 1.43 -20.88
CA SER A 363 6.85 2.72 -21.40
C SER A 363 6.23 2.59 -22.80
N LYS A 364 6.82 1.79 -23.70
CA LYS A 364 6.24 1.52 -25.03
C LYS A 364 4.92 0.75 -24.93
N SER A 365 4.81 -0.23 -24.03
CA SER A 365 3.58 -1.01 -23.87
C SER A 365 2.41 -0.18 -23.32
N LEU A 366 2.67 0.72 -22.36
CA LEU A 366 1.68 1.68 -21.86
C LEU A 366 1.26 2.67 -22.94
N TRP A 367 2.21 3.20 -23.71
CA TRP A 367 1.92 4.13 -24.81
C TRP A 367 1.11 3.47 -25.93
N GLN A 368 1.41 2.22 -26.27
CA GLN A 368 0.65 1.46 -27.27
C GLN A 368 -0.75 1.07 -26.79
N CYS A 369 -0.94 0.82 -25.49
CA CYS A 369 -2.25 0.55 -24.91
C CYS A 369 -3.14 1.79 -24.93
N VAL A 370 -2.59 2.95 -24.54
CA VAL A 370 -3.28 4.26 -24.60
C VAL A 370 -3.62 4.63 -26.05
N HIS A 371 -2.70 4.40 -26.99
CA HIS A 371 -2.95 4.74 -28.39
C HIS A 371 -3.98 3.82 -29.08
N ARG A 372 -4.06 2.54 -28.71
CA ARG A 372 -5.15 1.64 -29.17
C ARG A 372 -6.49 2.00 -28.55
N ALA A 373 -6.51 2.37 -27.28
CA ALA A 373 -7.73 2.84 -26.62
C ALA A 373 -8.26 4.12 -27.28
N SER A 374 -7.39 5.07 -27.65
CA SER A 374 -7.82 6.31 -28.32
C SER A 374 -8.31 6.08 -29.76
N LYS A 375 -7.70 5.16 -30.51
CA LYS A 375 -8.18 4.78 -31.86
C LYS A 375 -9.54 4.09 -31.83
N ASN A 376 -9.76 3.18 -30.88
CA ASN A 376 -11.04 2.48 -30.75
C ASN A 376 -12.18 3.42 -30.28
N TRP A 377 -11.86 4.45 -29.50
CA TRP A 377 -12.82 5.49 -29.14
C TRP A 377 -13.20 6.40 -30.31
N GLY A 378 -12.25 6.75 -31.19
CA GLY A 378 -12.52 7.56 -32.38
C GLY A 378 -13.38 6.88 -33.45
N GLN A 379 -13.43 5.53 -33.46
CA GLN A 379 -14.27 4.75 -34.39
C GLN A 379 -15.70 4.50 -33.86
N LEU A 380 -15.97 4.76 -32.58
CA LEU A 380 -17.31 4.66 -31.98
C LEU A 380 -18.07 5.99 -32.00
N SER A 381 -17.40 7.08 -32.41
CA SER A 381 -17.97 8.43 -32.54
C SER A 381 -18.24 8.87 -33.98
N SER A 382 -18.08 7.95 -34.94
CA SER A 382 -18.46 8.07 -36.36
C SER A 382 -19.46 6.99 -36.70
#